data_AF-E6YGI5-F1
#
_entry.id   AF-E6YGI5-F1
#
_cell.length_a   1.000
_cell.length_b   1.000
_cell.length_c   1.000
_cell.angle_alpha   90.00
_cell.angle_beta   90.00
_cell.angle_gamma   90.00
#
_symmetry.space_group_name_H-M   'P 1'
#
loop_
_entity.id
_entity.type
_entity.pdbx_description
1 polymer ?
#
loop_
_entity_poly.entity_id
_entity_poly.type
_entity_poly.pdbx_seq_one_letter_code
_entity_poly.pdbx_strand_id
1 'polypeptide(L)'
;MLIQSILFFILGVATISWLLVLVSPLIWRKVLHFAYQSVSAKIPLSLIEIQANYNFLCAQHAVELARHEQQYDSLQKKYAQQKIQLSQKKEQLYCSYSPAQYTPFPPTKIEKVENKDNVLAIDILIREIKAMQEKIAHYEQRLKNIQIDELDTAAKDQLLNELCEETKELAATLAAHIALKEGKDSSLNKLIKSFKKNNDLASYIHKKIANTKIE
;
A
#
# COMPACT_ATOMS: atom_id res chain seq x y z
N MET A 1 27.69 -13.83 67.05
CA MET A 1 27.16 -12.53 66.57
C MET A 1 26.86 -12.56 65.07
N LEU A 2 27.83 -12.85 64.18
CA LEU A 2 27.60 -12.89 62.73
C LEU A 2 26.58 -13.95 62.28
N ILE A 3 26.64 -15.17 62.82
CA ILE A 3 25.74 -16.26 62.43
C ILE A 3 24.26 -15.93 62.71
N GLN A 4 23.99 -15.26 63.82
CA GLN A 4 22.64 -14.85 64.22
C GLN A 4 22.10 -13.76 63.27
N SER A 5 22.94 -12.79 62.91
CA SER A 5 22.57 -11.73 61.97
C SER A 5 22.26 -12.28 60.58
N ILE A 6 23.05 -13.26 60.11
CA ILE A 6 22.83 -13.92 58.81
C ILE A 6 21.51 -14.71 58.82
N LEU A 7 21.19 -15.39 59.91
CA LEU A 7 19.95 -16.17 60.02
C LEU A 7 18.71 -15.27 59.99
N PHE A 8 18.72 -14.14 60.71
CA PHE A 8 17.63 -13.16 60.64
C PHE A 8 17.51 -12.50 59.26
N PHE A 9 18.63 -12.27 58.57
CA PHE A 9 18.62 -11.71 57.22
C PHE A 9 17.93 -12.65 56.22
N ILE A 10 18.30 -13.93 56.21
CA ILE A 10 17.68 -14.93 55.32
C ILE A 10 16.18 -15.07 55.64
N LEU A 11 15.81 -15.05 56.92
CA LEU A 11 14.42 -15.13 57.35
C LEU A 11 13.62 -13.88 56.91
N GLY A 12 14.23 -12.70 56.97
CA GLY A 12 13.64 -11.45 56.46
C GLY A 12 13.40 -11.46 54.96
N VAL A 13 14.38 -11.91 54.17
CA VAL A 13 14.23 -12.01 52.71
C VAL A 13 13.18 -13.05 52.34
N ALA A 14 13.17 -14.20 53.01
CA ALA A 14 12.17 -15.24 52.78
C ALA A 14 10.74 -14.76 53.09
N THR A 15 10.56 -14.03 54.19
CA THR A 15 9.25 -13.50 54.59
C THR A 15 8.76 -12.40 53.67
N ILE A 16 9.62 -11.47 53.24
CA ILE A 16 9.26 -10.42 52.27
C ILE A 16 8.92 -11.02 50.90
N SER A 17 9.72 -11.98 50.42
CA SER A 17 9.45 -12.69 49.17
C SER A 17 8.09 -13.40 49.20
N TRP A 18 7.80 -14.09 50.30
CA TRP A 18 6.51 -14.75 50.52
C TRP A 18 5.35 -13.76 50.51
N LEU A 19 5.51 -12.62 51.19
CA LEU A 19 4.49 -11.56 51.22
C LEU A 19 4.28 -10.94 49.82
N LEU A 20 5.36 -10.74 49.06
CA LEU A 20 5.29 -10.14 47.73
C LEU A 20 4.50 -11.04 46.76
N VAL A 21 4.71 -12.35 46.82
CA VAL A 21 3.96 -13.33 46.02
C VAL A 21 2.48 -13.32 46.40
N LEU A 22 2.16 -13.20 47.69
CA LEU A 22 0.77 -13.12 48.15
C LEU A 22 0.07 -11.80 47.75
N VAL A 23 0.78 -10.68 47.75
CA VAL A 23 0.20 -9.37 47.46
C VAL A 23 0.15 -9.07 45.95
N SER A 24 1.02 -9.70 45.15
CA SER A 24 1.05 -9.60 43.68
C SER A 24 -0.33 -9.73 43.00
N PRO A 25 -1.13 -10.80 43.24
CA PRO A 25 -2.44 -10.94 42.61
C PRO A 25 -3.47 -9.88 43.07
N LEU A 26 -3.33 -9.33 44.28
CA LEU A 26 -4.22 -8.29 44.79
C LEU A 26 -3.97 -6.95 44.10
N ILE A 27 -2.69 -6.60 43.89
CA ILE A 27 -2.30 -5.38 43.18
C ILE A 27 -2.70 -5.48 41.70
N TRP A 28 -2.48 -6.65 41.08
CA TRP A 28 -2.83 -6.87 39.67
C TRP A 28 -4.32 -6.66 39.42
N ARG A 29 -5.19 -7.18 40.30
CA ARG A 29 -6.64 -6.96 40.22
C ARG A 29 -7.04 -5.49 40.28
N LYS A 30 -6.39 -4.70 41.15
CA LYS A 30 -6.66 -3.26 41.26
C LYS A 30 -6.14 -2.46 40.07
N VAL A 31 -4.93 -2.76 39.60
CA VAL A 31 -4.33 -2.09 38.44
C VAL A 31 -5.13 -2.39 37.17
N LEU A 32 -5.59 -3.63 36.97
CA LEU A 32 -6.46 -3.95 35.83
C LEU A 32 -7.75 -3.14 35.88
N HIS A 33 -8.42 -3.02 37.03
CA HIS A 33 -9.64 -2.23 37.12
C HIS A 33 -9.42 -0.76 36.73
N PHE A 34 -8.32 -0.14 37.16
CA PHE A 34 -7.98 1.22 36.76
C PHE A 34 -7.57 1.34 35.28
N ALA A 35 -6.87 0.34 34.74
CA ALA A 35 -6.55 0.27 33.32
C ALA A 35 -7.83 0.15 32.47
N TYR A 36 -8.76 -0.72 32.87
CA TYR A 36 -10.07 -0.85 32.24
C TYR A 36 -10.84 0.48 32.29
N GLN A 37 -10.88 1.17 33.43
CA GLN A 37 -11.57 2.45 33.55
C GLN A 37 -10.93 3.55 32.67
N SER A 38 -9.61 3.55 32.55
CA SER A 38 -8.85 4.50 31.72
C SER A 38 -8.99 4.22 30.21
N VAL A 39 -9.09 2.94 29.84
CA VAL A 39 -9.29 2.50 28.46
C VAL A 39 -10.76 2.71 28.04
N SER A 40 -11.72 2.40 28.90
CA SER A 40 -13.15 2.67 28.66
C SER A 40 -13.47 4.17 28.52
N ALA A 41 -12.69 5.05 29.12
CA ALA A 41 -12.83 6.50 28.95
C ALA A 41 -12.23 7.02 27.63
N LYS A 42 -11.31 6.27 27.00
CA LYS A 42 -10.58 6.65 25.78
C LYS A 42 -11.02 5.90 24.53
N ILE A 43 -11.73 4.78 24.67
CA ILE A 43 -12.35 4.02 23.57
C ILE A 43 -13.85 4.28 23.62
N PRO A 44 -14.36 5.30 22.90
CA PRO A 44 -15.77 5.69 22.98
C PRO A 44 -16.62 4.88 22.00
N LEU A 45 -16.42 3.56 21.88
CA LEU A 45 -17.27 2.74 21.01
C LEU A 45 -17.77 1.54 21.81
N SER A 46 -19.08 1.55 22.08
CA SER A 46 -19.80 0.38 22.59
C SER A 46 -19.57 -0.81 21.66
N LEU A 47 -19.62 -2.05 22.16
CA LEU A 47 -19.42 -3.27 21.36
C LEU A 47 -20.35 -3.31 20.13
N ILE A 48 -21.56 -2.76 20.26
CA ILE A 48 -22.53 -2.60 19.17
C ILE A 48 -22.03 -1.63 18.10
N GLU A 49 -21.35 -0.56 18.50
CA GLU A 49 -20.84 0.46 17.60
C GLU A 49 -19.59 -0.02 16.85
N ILE A 50 -18.74 -0.82 17.51
CA ILE A 50 -17.63 -1.53 16.85
C ILE A 50 -18.17 -2.48 15.78
N GLN A 51 -19.21 -3.26 16.11
CA GLN A 51 -19.86 -4.15 15.15
C GLN A 51 -20.50 -3.38 13.99
N ALA A 52 -21.15 -2.24 14.28
CA ALA A 52 -21.76 -1.39 13.26
C ALA A 52 -20.70 -0.81 12.31
N ASN A 53 -19.56 -0.36 12.84
CA ASN A 53 -18.46 0.16 12.03
C ASN A 53 -17.82 -0.94 11.16
N TYR A 54 -17.67 -2.14 11.72
CA TYR A 54 -17.22 -3.31 10.95
C TYR A 54 -18.18 -3.62 9.80
N ASN A 55 -19.47 -3.70 10.09
CA ASN A 55 -20.50 -3.95 9.08
C ASN A 55 -20.53 -2.84 8.02
N PHE A 56 -20.34 -1.58 8.42
CA PHE A 56 -20.23 -0.45 7.51
C PHE A 56 -19.02 -0.58 6.56
N LEU A 57 -17.85 -0.94 7.09
CA LEU A 57 -16.65 -1.20 6.29
C LEU A 57 -16.86 -2.34 5.30
N CYS A 58 -17.47 -3.44 5.73
CA CYS A 58 -17.81 -4.55 4.83
C CYS A 58 -18.77 -4.11 3.71
N ALA A 59 -19.79 -3.33 4.04
CA ALA A 59 -20.74 -2.82 3.06
C ALA A 59 -20.08 -1.86 2.06
N GLN A 60 -19.24 -0.94 2.54
CA GLN A 60 -18.48 -0.03 1.68
C GLN A 60 -17.59 -0.81 0.70
N HIS A 61 -16.85 -1.80 1.20
CA HIS A 61 -15.99 -2.63 0.36
C HIS A 61 -16.77 -3.40 -0.71
N ALA A 62 -17.93 -3.98 -0.35
CA ALA A 62 -18.78 -4.67 -1.30
C ALA A 62 -19.30 -3.74 -2.41
N VAL A 63 -19.68 -2.50 -2.06
CA VAL A 63 -20.14 -1.49 -3.03
C VAL A 63 -19.01 -1.03 -3.95
N GLU A 64 -17.82 -0.80 -3.41
CA GLU A 64 -16.64 -0.43 -4.20
C GLU A 64 -16.27 -1.55 -5.17
N LEU A 65 -16.26 -2.80 -4.72
CA LEU A 65 -15.99 -3.96 -5.57
C LEU A 65 -16.99 -4.08 -6.73
N ALA A 66 -18.30 -3.99 -6.44
CA ALA A 66 -19.34 -4.04 -7.46
C ALA A 66 -19.23 -2.88 -8.47
N ARG A 67 -18.86 -1.68 -8.00
CA ARG A 67 -18.63 -0.52 -8.87
C ARG A 67 -17.44 -0.74 -9.80
N HIS A 68 -16.35 -1.30 -9.29
CA HIS A 68 -15.18 -1.63 -10.10
C HIS A 68 -15.50 -2.67 -11.15
N GLU A 69 -16.22 -3.74 -10.79
CA GLU A 69 -16.66 -4.79 -11.72
C GLU A 69 -17.52 -4.21 -12.85
N GLN A 70 -18.50 -3.37 -12.53
CA GLN A 70 -19.32 -2.69 -13.54
C GLN A 70 -18.48 -1.79 -14.47
N GLN A 71 -17.47 -1.10 -13.95
CA GLN A 71 -16.56 -0.30 -14.77
C GLN A 71 -15.76 -1.18 -15.73
N TYR A 72 -15.22 -2.30 -15.25
CA TYR A 72 -14.51 -3.28 -16.08
C TYR A 72 -15.39 -3.82 -17.21
N ASP A 73 -16.62 -4.24 -16.91
CA ASP A 73 -17.57 -4.73 -17.90
C ASP A 73 -17.88 -3.67 -18.97
N SER A 74 -18.06 -2.42 -18.55
CA SER A 74 -18.33 -1.32 -19.48
C SER A 74 -17.14 -1.05 -20.40
N LEU A 75 -15.91 -1.16 -19.89
CA LEU A 75 -14.68 -1.01 -20.64
C LEU A 75 -14.49 -2.17 -21.62
N GLN A 76 -14.76 -3.39 -21.17
CA GLN A 76 -14.69 -4.59 -21.99
C GLN A 76 -15.68 -4.54 -23.16
N LYS A 77 -16.92 -4.09 -22.91
CA LYS A 77 -17.93 -3.88 -23.96
C LYS A 77 -17.48 -2.84 -24.99
N LYS A 78 -16.95 -1.70 -24.54
CA LYS A 78 -16.39 -0.67 -25.44
C LYS A 78 -15.23 -1.20 -26.26
N TYR A 79 -14.31 -1.95 -25.66
CA TYR A 79 -13.18 -2.56 -26.35
C TYR A 79 -13.63 -3.58 -27.40
N ALA A 80 -14.60 -4.43 -27.07
CA ALA A 80 -15.19 -5.38 -28.02
C ALA A 80 -15.84 -4.65 -29.21
N GLN A 81 -16.60 -3.57 -28.95
CA GLN A 81 -17.19 -2.74 -30.00
C GLN A 81 -16.13 -2.10 -30.91
N GLN A 82 -15.07 -1.54 -30.33
CA GLN A 82 -13.96 -0.96 -31.09
C GLN A 82 -13.24 -2.02 -31.95
N LYS A 83 -13.03 -3.22 -31.41
CA LYS A 83 -12.44 -4.34 -32.15
C LYS A 83 -13.32 -4.77 -33.33
N ILE A 84 -14.64 -4.81 -33.15
CA ILE A 84 -15.58 -5.12 -34.23
C ILE A 84 -15.55 -4.02 -35.30
N GLN A 85 -15.59 -2.74 -34.90
CA GLN A 85 -15.52 -1.62 -35.85
C GLN A 85 -14.21 -1.59 -36.63
N LEU A 86 -13.08 -1.89 -35.99
CA LEU A 86 -11.80 -2.08 -36.67
C LEU A 86 -11.85 -3.26 -37.64
N SER A 87 -12.51 -4.37 -37.26
CA SER A 87 -12.72 -5.52 -38.15
C SER A 87 -13.55 -5.16 -39.38
N GLN A 88 -14.61 -4.40 -39.20
CA GLN A 88 -15.46 -3.96 -40.30
C GLN A 88 -14.73 -2.97 -41.22
N LYS A 89 -13.97 -2.02 -40.65
CA LYS A 89 -13.18 -1.08 -41.44
C LYS A 89 -12.06 -1.77 -42.22
N LYS A 90 -11.35 -2.74 -41.63
CA LYS A 90 -10.35 -3.53 -42.38
C LYS A 90 -11.04 -4.34 -43.50
N GLU A 91 -12.21 -4.93 -43.24
CA GLU A 91 -12.96 -5.69 -44.25
C GLU A 91 -13.45 -4.78 -45.39
N GLN A 92 -13.94 -3.58 -45.09
CA GLN A 92 -14.31 -2.57 -46.09
C GLN A 92 -13.11 -2.12 -46.92
N LEU A 93 -11.93 -1.93 -46.30
CA LEU A 93 -10.69 -1.65 -47.02
C LEU A 93 -10.29 -2.83 -47.93
N TYR A 94 -10.44 -4.07 -47.46
CA TYR A 94 -10.22 -5.28 -48.28
C TYR A 94 -11.20 -5.35 -49.46
N CYS A 95 -12.48 -5.03 -49.27
CA CYS A 95 -13.48 -5.04 -50.33
C CYS A 95 -13.29 -3.90 -51.34
N SER A 96 -12.87 -2.70 -50.89
CA SER A 96 -12.58 -1.58 -51.79
C SER A 96 -11.33 -1.79 -52.66
N TYR A 97 -10.42 -2.67 -52.26
CA TYR A 97 -9.15 -2.91 -52.99
C TYR A 97 -9.19 -4.08 -53.98
N SER A 98 -10.34 -4.69 -54.25
CA SER A 98 -10.40 -5.88 -55.12
C SER A 98 -11.30 -5.70 -56.35
N PRO A 99 -10.69 -5.60 -57.55
CA PRO A 99 -11.13 -6.33 -58.72
C PRO A 99 -10.14 -7.48 -58.99
N ALA A 100 -10.66 -8.71 -58.93
CA ALA A 100 -10.12 -9.95 -59.49
C ALA A 100 -8.60 -10.00 -59.79
N GLN A 101 -7.83 -10.62 -58.88
CA GLN A 101 -6.74 -11.52 -59.25
C GLN A 101 -6.38 -12.43 -58.08
N TYR A 102 -6.75 -13.71 -58.21
CA TYR A 102 -6.14 -14.79 -57.46
C TYR A 102 -4.75 -15.04 -58.06
N THR A 103 -3.71 -14.75 -57.26
CA THR A 103 -2.39 -15.34 -57.44
C THR A 103 -1.93 -15.84 -56.08
N PRO A 104 -1.75 -17.16 -55.88
CA PRO A 104 -1.09 -17.70 -54.70
C PRO A 104 0.39 -17.26 -54.72
N PHE A 105 0.75 -16.27 -53.91
CA PHE A 105 2.15 -15.92 -53.65
C PHE A 105 2.68 -16.68 -52.42
N PRO A 106 3.98 -17.01 -52.41
CA PRO A 106 4.59 -18.08 -51.62
C PRO A 106 4.69 -17.72 -50.13
N PRO A 107 5.00 -18.68 -49.23
CA PRO A 107 5.02 -18.43 -47.78
C PRO A 107 6.02 -17.33 -47.46
N THR A 108 5.49 -16.12 -47.31
CA THR A 108 6.26 -14.96 -46.89
C THR A 108 6.51 -15.16 -45.41
N LYS A 109 7.79 -15.37 -45.13
CA LYS A 109 8.47 -15.40 -43.85
C LYS A 109 7.65 -14.73 -42.75
N ILE A 110 7.52 -15.41 -41.62
CA ILE A 110 7.13 -14.82 -40.33
C ILE A 110 8.16 -13.71 -40.05
N GLU A 111 7.87 -12.53 -40.57
CA GLU A 111 8.56 -11.32 -40.19
C GLU A 111 8.00 -11.01 -38.81
N LYS A 112 8.83 -11.29 -37.79
CA LYS A 112 8.73 -10.61 -36.52
C LYS A 112 8.76 -9.11 -36.85
N VAL A 113 7.58 -8.51 -37.00
CA VAL A 113 7.42 -7.07 -36.78
C VAL A 113 7.53 -6.90 -35.27
N GLU A 114 8.76 -7.04 -34.82
CA GLU A 114 9.25 -6.54 -33.56
C GLU A 114 9.09 -5.03 -33.67
N ASN A 115 7.93 -4.56 -33.26
CA ASN A 115 7.70 -3.14 -33.04
C ASN A 115 8.70 -2.76 -31.94
N LYS A 116 9.87 -2.24 -32.36
CA LYS A 116 11.02 -1.95 -31.48
C LYS A 116 10.61 -1.12 -30.28
N ASP A 117 9.61 -0.26 -30.46
CA ASP A 117 9.05 0.59 -29.42
C ASP A 117 8.29 -0.21 -28.36
N ASN A 118 7.60 -1.30 -28.75
CA ASN A 118 6.87 -2.19 -27.85
C ASN A 118 7.82 -3.13 -27.11
N VAL A 119 8.89 -3.59 -27.76
CA VAL A 119 9.91 -4.43 -27.12
C VAL A 119 10.77 -3.61 -26.17
N LEU A 120 11.10 -2.36 -26.52
CA LEU A 120 11.74 -1.41 -25.60
C LEU A 120 10.84 -1.11 -24.40
N ALA A 121 9.53 -0.85 -24.62
CA ALA A 121 8.60 -0.61 -23.52
C ALA A 121 8.47 -1.85 -22.60
N ILE A 122 8.46 -3.06 -23.16
CA ILE A 122 8.43 -4.30 -22.39
C ILE A 122 9.76 -4.52 -21.64
N ASP A 123 10.92 -4.26 -22.26
CA ASP A 123 12.23 -4.39 -21.59
C ASP A 123 12.40 -3.35 -20.47
N ILE A 124 11.90 -2.13 -20.67
CA ILE A 124 11.87 -1.08 -19.64
C ILE A 124 11.00 -1.52 -18.47
N LEU A 125 9.79 -2.01 -18.72
CA LEU A 125 8.88 -2.50 -17.67
C LEU A 125 9.47 -3.72 -16.95
N ILE A 126 10.11 -4.65 -17.66
CA ILE A 126 10.77 -5.81 -17.06
C ILE A 126 11.93 -5.35 -16.17
N ARG A 127 12.71 -4.36 -16.61
CA ARG A 127 13.81 -3.79 -15.83
C ARG A 127 13.32 -3.06 -14.58
N GLU A 128 12.22 -2.33 -14.68
CA GLU A 128 11.55 -1.68 -13.54
C GLU A 128 10.96 -2.69 -12.55
N ILE A 129 10.31 -3.74 -13.04
CA ILE A 129 9.79 -4.83 -12.21
C ILE A 129 10.94 -5.52 -11.48
N LYS A 130 12.05 -5.79 -12.17
CA LYS A 130 13.24 -6.41 -11.57
C LYS A 130 13.87 -5.50 -10.50
N ALA A 131 13.96 -4.20 -10.78
CA ALA A 131 14.45 -3.22 -9.81
C ALA A 131 13.52 -3.10 -8.58
N MET A 132 12.19 -3.18 -8.78
CA MET A 132 11.23 -3.24 -7.67
C MET A 132 11.37 -4.53 -6.87
N GLN A 133 11.57 -5.67 -7.52
CA GLN A 133 11.78 -6.96 -6.85
C GLN A 133 13.06 -6.97 -6.01
N GLU A 134 14.16 -6.38 -6.52
CA GLU A 134 15.40 -6.22 -5.73
C GLU A 134 15.21 -5.29 -4.54
N LYS A 135 14.46 -4.19 -4.70
CA LYS A 135 14.11 -3.32 -3.57
C LYS A 135 13.29 -4.06 -2.52
N ILE A 136 12.27 -4.82 -2.93
CA ILE A 136 11.44 -5.63 -2.02
C ILE A 136 12.31 -6.63 -1.25
N ALA A 137 13.19 -7.37 -1.94
CA ALA A 137 14.09 -8.32 -1.30
C ALA A 137 15.07 -7.63 -0.31
N HIS A 138 15.58 -6.44 -0.67
CA HIS A 138 16.42 -5.64 0.21
C HIS A 138 15.67 -5.20 1.48
N TYR A 139 14.43 -4.74 1.36
CA TYR A 139 13.61 -4.37 2.52
C TYR A 139 13.24 -5.59 3.38
N GLU A 140 12.92 -6.74 2.78
CA GLU A 140 12.67 -7.98 3.52
C GLU A 140 13.89 -8.44 4.31
N GLN A 141 15.08 -8.33 3.73
CA GLN A 141 16.33 -8.66 4.43
C GLN A 141 16.62 -7.67 5.56
N ARG A 142 16.34 -6.38 5.36
CA ARG A 142 16.47 -5.34 6.39
C ARG A 142 15.47 -5.57 7.54
N LEU A 143 14.23 -5.99 7.24
CA LEU A 143 13.23 -6.38 8.24
C LEU A 143 13.65 -7.61 9.05
N LYS A 144 14.31 -8.60 8.42
CA LYS A 144 14.89 -9.75 9.13
C LYS A 144 16.04 -9.34 10.05
N ASN A 145 16.91 -8.41 9.62
CA ASN A 145 17.97 -7.87 10.48
C ASN A 145 17.41 -7.10 11.69
N ILE A 146 16.28 -6.39 11.53
CA ILE A 146 15.61 -5.67 12.62
C ILE A 146 14.96 -6.64 13.63
N GLN A 147 14.58 -7.85 13.23
CA GLN A 147 14.02 -8.87 14.15
C GLN A 147 15.07 -9.58 15.02
N ILE A 148 16.38 -9.44 14.73
CA ILE A 148 17.43 -10.20 15.42
C ILE A 148 18.13 -9.38 16.52
N ASP A 149 18.05 -8.06 16.51
CA ASP A 149 18.72 -7.21 17.51
C ASP A 149 17.70 -6.54 18.42
N GLU A 150 17.40 -7.22 19.52
CA GLU A 150 16.68 -6.65 20.65
C GLU A 150 17.54 -5.53 21.26
N LEU A 151 16.94 -4.33 21.41
CA LEU A 151 17.38 -3.19 22.24
C LEU A 151 17.99 -1.95 21.53
N ASP A 152 17.15 -1.12 20.89
CA ASP A 152 17.08 0.32 21.20
C ASP A 152 15.78 0.95 20.67
N THR A 153 14.98 1.55 21.55
CA THR A 153 13.64 2.08 21.20
C THR A 153 13.75 3.36 20.37
N ALA A 154 14.83 4.12 20.56
CA ALA A 154 15.11 5.34 19.80
C ALA A 154 15.47 5.07 18.34
N ALA A 155 16.26 4.03 18.08
CA ALA A 155 16.59 3.59 16.72
C ALA A 155 15.35 3.13 15.95
N LYS A 156 14.39 2.48 16.64
CA LYS A 156 13.12 2.08 16.03
C LYS A 156 12.28 3.27 15.61
N ASP A 157 12.14 4.28 16.46
CA ASP A 157 11.35 5.49 16.15
C ASP A 157 11.98 6.29 15.00
N GLN A 158 13.32 6.36 14.94
CA GLN A 158 14.03 6.96 13.81
C GLN A 158 13.78 6.22 12.50
N LEU A 159 13.86 4.89 12.52
CA LEU A 159 13.64 4.05 11.34
C LEU A 159 12.17 4.11 10.87
N LEU A 160 11.23 4.16 11.82
CA LEU A 160 9.79 4.31 11.53
C LEU A 160 9.48 5.66 10.89
N ASN A 161 10.15 6.73 11.35
CA ASN A 161 10.00 8.05 10.77
C ASN A 161 10.63 8.12 9.36
N GLU A 162 11.78 7.49 9.14
CA GLU A 162 12.42 7.40 7.83
C GLU A 162 11.60 6.58 6.82
N LEU A 163 11.05 5.43 7.25
CA LEU A 163 10.09 4.65 6.44
C LEU A 163 8.81 5.45 6.14
N CYS A 164 8.34 6.26 7.08
CA CYS A 164 7.19 7.13 6.88
C CYS A 164 7.49 8.21 5.83
N GLU A 165 8.69 8.78 5.83
CA GLU A 165 9.12 9.74 4.81
C GLU A 165 9.32 9.08 3.44
N GLU A 166 9.93 7.89 3.36
CA GLU A 166 10.07 7.13 2.10
C GLU A 166 8.70 6.77 1.52
N THR A 167 7.76 6.33 2.35
CA THR A 167 6.38 6.02 1.91
C THR A 167 5.61 7.27 1.50
N LYS A 168 5.82 8.42 2.16
CA LYS A 168 5.28 9.72 1.69
C LYS A 168 5.85 10.09 0.32
N GLU A 169 7.15 9.91 0.09
CA GLU A 169 7.75 10.20 -1.22
C GLU A 169 7.21 9.27 -2.32
N LEU A 170 7.08 7.97 -2.02
CA LEU A 170 6.54 7.00 -2.95
C LEU A 170 5.05 7.28 -3.27
N ALA A 171 4.24 7.53 -2.23
CA ALA A 171 2.83 7.89 -2.39
C ALA A 171 2.67 9.19 -3.20
N ALA A 172 3.53 10.18 -2.95
CA ALA A 172 3.53 11.42 -3.71
C ALA A 172 3.90 11.20 -5.18
N THR A 173 4.87 10.32 -5.45
CA THR A 173 5.30 9.98 -6.81
C THR A 173 4.20 9.24 -7.58
N LEU A 174 3.53 8.28 -6.94
CA LEU A 174 2.39 7.58 -7.53
C LEU A 174 1.21 8.52 -7.76
N ALA A 175 0.87 9.37 -6.80
CA ALA A 175 -0.20 10.36 -6.94
C ALA A 175 0.10 11.36 -8.08
N ALA A 176 1.36 11.77 -8.26
CA ALA A 176 1.79 12.60 -9.38
C ALA A 176 1.60 11.90 -10.73
N HIS A 177 1.97 10.62 -10.83
CA HIS A 177 1.79 9.84 -12.05
C HIS A 177 0.31 9.65 -12.40
N ILE A 178 -0.53 9.39 -11.39
CA ILE A 178 -1.99 9.28 -11.55
C ILE A 178 -2.58 10.62 -12.00
N ALA A 179 -2.18 11.74 -11.38
CA ALA A 179 -2.64 13.08 -11.76
C ALA A 179 -2.27 13.45 -13.21
N LEU A 180 -1.07 13.08 -13.66
CA LEU A 180 -0.64 13.29 -15.05
C LEU A 180 -1.47 12.45 -16.04
N LYS A 181 -1.82 11.21 -15.65
CA LYS A 181 -2.59 10.29 -16.49
C LYS A 181 -4.09 10.61 -16.56
N GLU A 182 -4.67 11.13 -15.47
CA GLU A 182 -6.10 11.44 -15.40
C GLU A 182 -6.47 12.83 -15.96
N GLY A 183 -5.50 13.72 -16.14
CA GLY A 183 -5.71 15.05 -16.71
C GLY A 183 -6.38 16.06 -15.74
N LYS A 184 -6.50 17.31 -16.19
CA LYS A 184 -6.83 18.48 -15.34
C LYS A 184 -8.19 18.41 -14.62
N ASP A 185 -9.13 17.59 -15.09
CA ASP A 185 -10.50 17.52 -14.59
C ASP A 185 -10.75 16.44 -13.53
N SER A 186 -9.71 15.68 -13.14
CA SER A 186 -9.81 14.65 -12.09
C SER A 186 -10.16 15.24 -10.71
N SER A 187 -10.94 14.48 -9.94
CA SER A 187 -11.25 14.74 -8.53
C SER A 187 -9.99 14.90 -7.68
N LEU A 188 -8.90 14.21 -8.04
CA LEU A 188 -7.61 14.31 -7.36
C LEU A 188 -6.99 15.71 -7.52
N ASN A 189 -7.04 16.29 -8.73
CA ASN A 189 -6.48 17.63 -8.98
C ASN A 189 -7.28 18.73 -8.26
N LYS A 190 -8.61 18.57 -8.15
CA LYS A 190 -9.46 19.47 -7.34
C LYS A 190 -9.10 19.40 -5.85
N LEU A 191 -8.88 18.20 -5.32
CA LEU A 191 -8.48 18.00 -3.93
C LEU A 191 -7.09 18.60 -3.67
N ILE A 192 -6.10 18.31 -4.50
CA ILE A 192 -4.75 18.88 -4.38
C ILE A 192 -4.81 20.42 -4.36
N LYS A 193 -5.64 21.03 -5.22
CA LYS A 193 -5.81 22.50 -5.27
C LYS A 193 -6.50 23.10 -4.03
N SER A 194 -7.28 22.30 -3.29
CA SER A 194 -7.89 22.72 -2.02
C SER A 194 -6.94 22.64 -0.81
N PHE A 195 -5.89 21.81 -0.87
CA PHE A 195 -4.91 21.69 0.21
C PHE A 195 -3.82 22.75 0.09
N LYS A 196 -4.07 23.93 0.67
CA LYS A 196 -3.19 25.12 0.61
C LYS A 196 -2.06 25.15 1.67
N LYS A 197 -1.86 24.09 2.45
CA LYS A 197 -0.92 24.12 3.60
C LYS A 197 0.49 23.67 3.19
N ASN A 198 1.48 24.53 3.44
CA ASN A 198 2.86 24.47 2.93
C ASN A 198 3.72 23.28 3.43
N ASN A 199 3.19 22.41 4.28
CA ASN A 199 3.90 21.27 4.87
C ASN A 199 3.16 19.93 4.69
N ASP A 200 2.13 19.90 3.85
CA ASP A 200 1.29 18.72 3.64
C ASP A 200 1.67 17.98 2.35
N LEU A 201 1.32 16.68 2.26
CA LEU A 201 1.66 15.77 1.16
C LEU A 201 1.36 16.37 -0.24
N ALA A 202 0.31 17.20 -0.32
CA ALA A 202 -0.09 17.95 -1.52
C ALA A 202 1.00 18.88 -2.08
N SER A 203 1.81 19.52 -1.22
CA SER A 203 2.91 20.38 -1.66
C SER A 203 4.04 19.57 -2.30
N TYR A 204 4.31 18.38 -1.76
CA TYR A 204 5.32 17.46 -2.29
C TYR A 204 4.89 16.89 -3.65
N ILE A 205 3.59 16.55 -3.79
CA ILE A 205 2.98 16.13 -5.05
C ILE A 205 3.12 17.24 -6.11
N HIS A 206 2.80 18.50 -5.76
CA HIS A 206 2.97 19.62 -6.68
C HIS A 206 4.41 19.82 -7.14
N LYS A 207 5.39 19.72 -6.22
CA LYS A 207 6.82 19.82 -6.54
C LYS A 207 7.28 18.71 -7.50
N LYS A 208 6.84 17.47 -7.29
CA LYS A 208 7.16 16.34 -8.20
C LYS A 208 6.48 16.50 -9.56
N ILE A 209 5.20 16.89 -9.63
CA ILE A 209 4.49 17.16 -10.88
C ILE A 209 5.17 18.29 -11.67
N ALA A 210 5.68 19.33 -10.99
CA ALA A 210 6.40 20.41 -11.64
C ALA A 210 7.74 19.94 -12.24
N ASN A 211 8.48 19.09 -11.53
CA ASN A 211 9.75 18.53 -12.02
C ASN A 211 9.55 17.54 -13.18
N THR A 212 8.52 16.69 -13.14
CA THR A 212 8.26 15.72 -14.22
C THR A 212 7.69 16.34 -15.50
N LYS A 213 7.41 17.65 -15.52
CA LYS A 213 6.93 18.38 -16.70
C LYS A 213 8.04 19.14 -17.44
N ILE A 214 9.23 19.19 -16.87
CA ILE A 214 10.41 19.90 -17.40
C ILE A 214 11.36 18.93 -18.15
N GLU A 215 11.15 17.64 -18.01
CA GLU A 215 11.84 16.55 -18.74
C GLU A 215 10.96 16.03 -19.88
#